data_AF-A0A9W7ZZL4-F1
#
_entry.id   AF-A0A9W7ZZL4-F1
#
_cell.length_a   1.000
_cell.length_b   1.000
_cell.length_c   1.000
_cell.angle_alpha   90.00
_cell.angle_beta   90.00
_cell.angle_gamma   90.00
#
_symmetry.space_group_name_H-M   'P 1'
#
loop_
_entity.id
_entity.type
_entity.pdbx_description
1 polymer ?
#
loop_
_entity_poly.entity_id
_entity_poly.type
_entity_poly.pdbx_seq_one_letter_code
_entity_poly.pdbx_strand_id
1 'polypeptide(L)'
;MALRLAGQRGFYSAGSKSGPLNSEMSDNDPSRIEKAKEELLTGHTDSSIPNAPGWNETLASESEAIIKADTLVKDGESISKLQKETIEHIQKKH
;
A
#
# COMPACT_ATOMS: atom_id res chain seq x y z
N MET A 1 -25.41 -23.79 -54.45
CA MET A 1 -24.20 -24.65 -54.43
C MET A 1 -22.97 -23.76 -54.53
N ALA A 2 -22.20 -23.64 -53.45
CA ALA A 2 -20.80 -23.15 -53.34
C ALA A 2 -20.56 -22.86 -51.82
N LEU A 3 -20.00 -23.79 -51.04
CA LEU A 3 -18.59 -24.13 -50.81
C LEU A 3 -17.80 -23.17 -49.90
N ARG A 4 -17.48 -23.71 -48.71
CA ARG A 4 -16.15 -23.79 -48.05
C ARG A 4 -15.64 -22.68 -47.09
N LEU A 5 -15.27 -23.22 -45.92
CA LEU A 5 -14.05 -23.05 -45.11
C LEU A 5 -13.89 -21.88 -44.11
N ALA A 6 -13.85 -22.30 -42.84
CA ALA A 6 -12.74 -22.15 -41.88
C ALA A 6 -12.18 -20.76 -41.57
N GLY A 7 -12.11 -20.48 -40.26
CA GLY A 7 -10.85 -19.98 -39.69
C GLY A 7 -10.98 -18.83 -38.70
N GLN A 8 -10.44 -19.09 -37.52
CA GLN A 8 -9.75 -18.13 -36.64
C GLN A 8 -10.60 -17.10 -35.89
N ARG A 9 -10.82 -17.38 -34.60
CA ARG A 9 -10.54 -16.39 -33.55
C ARG A 9 -9.77 -17.09 -32.43
N GLY A 10 -8.45 -17.01 -32.51
CA GLY A 10 -7.60 -17.27 -31.36
C GLY A 10 -7.95 -16.26 -30.27
N PHE A 11 -8.31 -16.74 -29.09
CA PHE A 11 -8.35 -15.92 -27.90
C PHE A 11 -6.90 -15.67 -27.48
N TYR A 12 -6.31 -14.57 -27.94
CA TYR A 12 -5.14 -14.02 -27.30
C TYR A 12 -5.64 -13.42 -25.97
N SER A 13 -5.58 -14.21 -24.90
CA SER A 13 -5.63 -13.65 -23.55
C SER A 13 -4.34 -12.87 -23.37
N ALA A 14 -4.44 -11.54 -23.45
CA ALA A 14 -3.35 -10.66 -23.08
C ALA A 14 -2.94 -10.99 -21.66
N GLY A 15 -1.73 -11.52 -21.49
CA GLY A 15 -1.15 -11.77 -20.18
C GLY A 15 -1.13 -10.47 -19.39
N SER A 16 -2.05 -10.35 -18.43
CA SER A 16 -1.97 -9.33 -17.41
C SER A 16 -0.67 -9.61 -16.66
N LYS A 17 0.36 -8.78 -16.88
CA LYS A 17 1.55 -8.79 -16.05
C LYS A 17 1.13 -8.29 -14.68
N SER A 18 0.68 -9.19 -13.81
CA SER A 18 0.64 -8.91 -12.39
C SER A 18 2.09 -8.73 -11.95
N GLY A 19 2.55 -7.48 -11.89
CA GLY A 19 3.74 -7.14 -11.11
C GLY A 19 3.60 -7.64 -9.68
N PRO A 20 4.69 -7.73 -8.91
CA PRO A 20 4.63 -8.16 -7.52
C PRO A 20 3.55 -7.35 -6.78
N LEU A 21 2.68 -8.06 -6.07
CA LEU A 21 1.57 -7.51 -5.29
C LEU A 21 2.10 -6.95 -3.96
N ASN A 22 3.14 -6.13 -3.98
CA ASN A 22 3.54 -5.32 -2.83
C ASN A 22 2.93 -3.93 -2.97
N SER A 23 1.75 -3.74 -2.38
CA SER A 23 1.14 -2.42 -2.24
C SER A 23 1.75 -1.73 -1.02
N GLU A 24 2.60 -0.74 -1.25
CA GLU A 24 3.19 0.14 -0.23
C GLU A 24 3.19 1.58 -0.75
N MET A 25 3.16 2.59 0.13
CA MET A 25 3.03 3.99 -0.31
C MET A 25 4.20 4.47 -1.17
N SER A 26 5.33 3.77 -1.13
CA SER A 26 6.51 4.10 -1.91
C SER A 26 6.41 3.72 -3.40
N ASP A 27 5.43 2.90 -3.80
CA ASP A 27 5.29 2.38 -5.19
C ASP A 27 6.61 1.82 -5.75
N ASN A 28 7.37 1.14 -4.88
CA ASN A 28 8.70 0.60 -5.19
C ASN A 28 9.74 1.64 -5.68
N ASP A 29 9.54 2.94 -5.40
CA ASP A 29 10.52 3.99 -5.66
C ASP A 29 11.72 3.86 -4.69
N PRO A 30 12.93 3.55 -5.19
CA PRO A 30 14.09 3.30 -4.35
C PRO A 30 14.50 4.52 -3.51
N SER A 31 14.37 5.73 -4.05
CA SER A 31 14.79 6.95 -3.33
C SER A 31 13.89 7.24 -2.13
N ARG A 32 12.59 6.95 -2.25
CA ARG A 32 11.63 7.09 -1.15
C ARG A 32 11.84 6.02 -0.08
N ILE A 33 12.13 4.78 -0.49
CA ILE A 33 12.47 3.68 0.42
C ILE A 33 13.75 4.00 1.21
N GLU A 34 14.81 4.45 0.53
CA GLU A 34 16.09 4.78 1.18
C GLU A 34 15.95 5.89 2.21
N LYS A 35 15.24 6.96 1.86
CA LYS A 35 14.96 8.07 2.78
C LYS A 35 14.16 7.59 4.00
N ALA A 36 13.07 6.87 3.78
CA ALA A 36 12.23 6.36 4.87
C ALA A 36 12.99 5.36 5.76
N LYS A 37 13.90 4.57 5.18
CA LYS A 37 14.80 3.67 5.91
C LYS A 37 15.80 4.43 6.76
N GLU A 38 16.40 5.49 6.23
CA GLU A 38 17.33 6.34 6.99
C GLU A 38 16.62 7.01 8.17
N GLU A 39 15.43 7.58 7.96
CA GLU A 39 14.58 8.15 9.00
C GLU A 39 14.27 7.12 10.11
N LEU A 40 13.92 5.89 9.72
CA LEU A 40 13.65 4.81 10.67
C LEU A 40 14.90 4.43 11.49
N LEU A 41 16.07 4.31 10.84
CA LEU A 41 17.32 3.91 11.50
C LEU A 41 17.88 5.00 12.42
N THR A 42 17.63 6.28 12.10
CA THR A 42 18.02 7.43 12.91
C THR A 42 17.02 7.74 14.03
N GLY A 43 15.90 7.02 14.08
CA GLY A 43 14.84 7.20 15.08
C GLY A 43 13.92 8.39 14.79
N HIS A 44 14.06 9.04 13.63
CA HIS A 44 13.21 10.13 13.16
C HIS A 44 11.95 9.60 12.46
N THR A 45 11.22 8.72 13.13
CA THR A 45 9.93 8.21 12.64
C THR A 45 8.79 8.97 13.27
N ASP A 46 8.15 9.85 12.50
CA ASP A 46 6.89 10.48 12.87
C ASP A 46 5.73 9.51 12.64
N SER A 47 5.51 8.63 13.63
CA SER A 47 4.30 7.81 13.66
C SER A 47 3.12 8.68 14.09
N SER A 48 2.15 8.86 13.20
CA SER A 48 0.86 9.47 13.54
C SER A 48 -0.01 8.58 14.44
N ILE A 49 0.39 7.32 14.65
CA ILE A 49 -0.44 6.33 15.32
C ILE A 49 0.05 6.14 16.76
N PRO A 50 -0.78 6.46 17.78
CA PRO A 50 -0.34 6.48 19.17
C PRO A 50 0.18 5.15 19.70
N ASN A 51 -0.32 4.01 19.21
CA ASN A 51 0.11 2.67 19.65
C ASN A 51 0.98 1.92 18.61
N ALA A 52 1.64 2.65 17.70
CA ALA A 52 2.55 2.04 16.73
C ALA A 52 3.89 2.80 16.67
N PRO A 53 4.72 2.72 17.74
CA PRO A 53 6.04 3.33 17.74
C PRO A 53 6.92 2.69 16.66
N GLY A 54 7.63 3.53 15.89
CA GLY A 54 8.51 3.07 14.80
C GLY A 54 7.79 2.55 13.56
N TRP A 55 6.46 2.67 13.49
CA TRP A 55 5.73 2.39 12.25
C TRP A 55 5.98 3.51 11.22
N ASN A 56 6.25 3.12 9.98
CA ASN A 56 6.50 4.02 8.86
C ASN A 56 5.59 3.65 7.70
N GLU A 57 4.65 4.53 7.36
CA GLU A 57 3.66 4.35 6.29
C GLU A 57 4.26 4.18 4.90
N THR A 58 5.49 4.66 4.68
CA THR A 58 6.20 4.55 3.40
C THR A 58 6.82 3.17 3.21
N LEU A 59 7.22 2.51 4.31
CA LEU A 59 7.83 1.19 4.30
C LEU A 59 6.84 0.06 4.61
N ALA A 60 5.74 0.38 5.28
CA ALA A 60 4.73 -0.60 5.66
C ALA A 60 3.95 -1.07 4.43
N SER A 61 3.66 -2.37 4.41
CA SER A 61 2.74 -2.93 3.43
C SER A 61 1.28 -2.58 3.76
N GLU A 62 0.41 -2.63 2.76
CA GLU A 62 -1.03 -2.46 2.93
C GLU A 62 -1.59 -3.43 3.99
N SER A 63 -1.16 -4.69 3.97
CA SER A 63 -1.57 -5.70 4.97
C SER A 63 -1.15 -5.32 6.39
N GLU A 64 0.05 -4.80 6.59
CA GLU A 64 0.51 -4.33 7.90
C GLU A 64 -0.32 -3.13 8.38
N ALA A 65 -0.63 -2.18 7.49
CA ALA A 65 -1.50 -1.05 7.81
C ALA A 65 -2.89 -1.51 8.26
N ILE A 66 -3.47 -2.50 7.59
CA ILE A 66 -4.78 -3.09 7.95
C ILE A 66 -4.74 -3.73 9.34
N ILE A 67 -3.72 -4.56 9.63
CA ILE A 67 -3.60 -5.21 10.94
C ILE A 67 -3.40 -4.19 12.06
N LYS A 68 -2.64 -3.11 11.80
CA LYS A 68 -2.48 -2.02 12.76
C LYS A 68 -3.80 -1.31 13.02
N ALA A 69 -4.56 -0.99 11.98
CA ALA A 69 -5.89 -0.40 12.13
C ALA A 69 -6.82 -1.32 12.94
N ASP A 70 -6.87 -2.62 12.62
CA ASP A 70 -7.69 -3.59 13.36
C ASP A 70 -7.29 -3.72 14.84
N THR A 71 -5.99 -3.67 15.13
CA THR A 71 -5.47 -3.71 16.51
C THR A 71 -5.93 -2.48 17.31
N LEU A 72 -5.84 -1.29 16.72
CA LEU A 72 -6.27 -0.05 17.41
C LEU A 72 -7.77 0.00 17.64
N VAL A 73 -8.55 -0.55 16.70
CA VAL A 73 -10.00 -0.65 16.86
C VAL A 73 -10.36 -1.57 18.03
N LYS A 74 -9.63 -2.68 18.20
CA LYS A 74 -9.79 -3.57 19.36
C LYS A 74 -9.45 -2.87 20.69
N ASP A 75 -8.53 -1.91 20.67
CA ASP A 75 -8.16 -1.09 21.83
C ASP A 75 -9.15 0.04 22.13
N GLY A 76 -10.25 0.15 21.36
CA GLY A 76 -11.34 1.09 21.57
C GLY A 76 -11.30 2.35 20.71
N GLU A 77 -10.36 2.46 19.77
CA GLU A 77 -10.35 3.56 18.79
C GLU A 77 -11.38 3.35 17.69
N SER A 78 -11.97 4.44 17.19
CA SER A 78 -12.91 4.35 16.06
C SER A 78 -12.16 4.39 14.72
N ILE A 79 -12.58 3.55 13.76
CA ILE A 79 -12.00 3.54 12.40
C ILE A 79 -12.02 4.94 11.77
N SER A 80 -13.13 5.68 11.93
CA SER A 80 -13.27 7.02 11.36
C SER A 80 -12.27 8.03 11.93
N LYS A 81 -11.93 7.92 13.22
CA LYS A 81 -10.90 8.76 13.84
C LYS A 81 -9.51 8.41 13.30
N LEU A 82 -9.17 7.12 13.23
CA LEU A 82 -7.89 6.65 12.68
C LEU A 82 -7.70 7.09 11.22
N GLN A 83 -8.76 7.00 10.41
CA GLN A 83 -8.74 7.48 9.03
C GLN A 83 -8.52 8.98 8.95
N LYS A 84 -9.21 9.76 9.78
CA LYS A 84 -9.07 11.22 9.82
C LYS A 84 -7.64 11.62 10.21
N GLU A 85 -7.09 11.05 11.27
CA GLU A 85 -5.71 11.29 11.71
C GLU A 85 -4.70 10.93 10.62
N THR A 86 -4.91 9.78 9.94
CA THR A 86 -4.08 9.37 8.81
C THR A 86 -4.10 10.39 7.67
N ILE A 87 -5.30 10.90 7.30
CA ILE A 87 -5.44 11.91 6.24
C ILE A 87 -4.74 13.21 6.62
N GLU A 88 -4.95 13.70 7.85
CA GLU A 88 -4.33 14.93 8.35
C GLU A 88 -2.80 14.82 8.36
N HIS A 89 -2.27 13.66 8.78
CA HIS A 89 -0.82 13.40 8.76
C HIS A 89 -0.24 13.41 7.34
N ILE A 90 -0.88 12.72 6.41
CA ILE A 90 -0.44 12.69 5.00
C ILE A 90 -0.47 14.09 4.40
N GLN A 91 -1.54 14.85 4.63
CA GLN A 91 -1.68 16.23 4.14
C GLN A 91 -0.66 17.19 4.73
N LYS A 92 -0.18 16.95 5.94
CA LYS A 92 0.88 17.77 6.57
C LYS A 92 2.26 17.45 5.99
N LYS A 93 2.47 16.21 5.54
CA LYS A 93 3.77 15.69 5.08
C LYS A 93 4.02 15.91 3.57
N HIS A 94 2.98 16.13 2.78
CA HIS A 94 3.01 16.38 1.32
C HIS A 94 2.55 17.79 0.96
#